data_AF-A0A649UJ24-F1
#
_entry.id   AF-A0A649UJ24-F1
#
_cell.length_a   1.000
_cell.length_b   1.000
_cell.length_c   1.000
_cell.angle_alpha   90.00
_cell.angle_beta   90.00
_cell.angle_gamma   90.00
#
_symmetry.space_group_name_H-M   'P 1'
#
loop_
_entity.id
_entity.type
_entity.pdbx_description
1 polymer ?
#
loop_
_entity_poly.entity_id
_entity_poly.type
_entity_poly.pdbx_seq_one_letter_code
_entity_poly.pdbx_strand_id
1 'polypeptide(L)'
;YTHFEDICEIMKAYDVAFSLGDGLRPGSAWDANDAAQLGELKTLGELTQIAWQHDVQVMIEGPGHVPMQLIKENMDKELEWCHEAPFYTLGPLTTDIAPGYDHITSAIGAAQIGWYGTAMLCYVTQKEHLGLPNKNDVKEGIITYKLAAHAADLAKG
;
A
#
# COMPACT_ATOMS: atom_id res chain seq x y z
N TYR A 1 -1.53 18.43 -6.20
CA TYR A 1 -2.85 18.55 -6.85
C TYR A 1 -2.87 19.67 -7.90
N THR A 2 -2.72 20.95 -7.54
CA THR A 2 -2.89 22.08 -8.49
C THR A 2 -1.91 22.14 -9.67
N HIS A 3 -0.74 21.50 -9.54
CA HIS A 3 0.29 21.42 -10.58
C HIS A 3 0.49 19.99 -11.10
N PHE A 4 -0.54 19.12 -11.00
CA PHE A 4 -0.36 17.69 -11.31
C PHE A 4 -0.01 17.45 -12.79
N GLU A 5 -0.65 18.15 -13.73
CA GLU A 5 -0.30 18.05 -15.15
C GLU A 5 1.13 18.54 -15.46
N ASP A 6 1.60 19.61 -14.80
CA ASP A 6 2.99 20.07 -14.92
C ASP A 6 3.99 18.98 -14.48
N ILE A 7 3.64 18.22 -13.42
CA ILE A 7 4.45 17.10 -12.94
C ILE A 7 4.39 15.93 -13.94
N CYS A 8 3.23 15.64 -14.53
CA CYS A 8 3.09 14.63 -15.58
C CYS A 8 4.03 14.91 -16.76
N GLU A 9 4.13 16.15 -17.22
CA GLU A 9 5.05 16.53 -18.31
C GLU A 9 6.52 16.26 -17.97
N ILE A 10 6.93 16.54 -16.72
CA ILE A 10 8.28 16.23 -16.26
C ILE A 10 8.50 14.72 -16.21
N MET A 11 7.57 13.96 -15.63
CA MET A 11 7.71 12.51 -15.46
C MET A 11 7.70 11.77 -16.80
N LYS A 12 6.85 12.20 -17.73
CA LYS A 12 6.79 11.70 -19.11
C LYS A 12 8.12 11.84 -19.84
N ALA A 13 8.82 12.96 -19.64
CA ALA A 13 10.11 13.21 -20.30
C ALA A 13 11.21 12.20 -19.91
N TYR A 14 11.05 11.50 -18.78
CA TYR A 14 12.06 10.59 -18.22
C TYR A 14 11.54 9.19 -17.89
N ASP A 15 10.31 8.84 -18.29
CA ASP A 15 9.64 7.57 -17.98
C ASP A 15 9.66 7.24 -16.47
N VAL A 16 9.34 8.24 -15.64
CA VAL A 16 9.18 8.06 -14.21
C VAL A 16 7.72 7.69 -13.92
N ALA A 17 7.49 6.60 -13.20
CA ALA A 17 6.16 6.20 -12.78
C ALA A 17 5.71 6.97 -11.53
N PHE A 18 4.41 7.26 -11.44
CA PHE A 18 3.79 7.73 -10.21
C PHE A 18 3.60 6.59 -9.22
N SER A 19 4.02 6.82 -7.98
CA SER A 19 3.47 6.19 -6.80
C SER A 19 2.57 7.23 -6.13
N LEU A 20 1.26 7.14 -6.32
CA LEU A 20 0.33 8.10 -5.73
C LEU A 20 0.17 7.80 -4.25
N GLY A 21 0.79 8.63 -3.41
CA GLY A 21 0.97 8.38 -1.98
C GLY A 21 -0.32 8.44 -1.15
N ASP A 22 -0.34 7.63 -0.09
CA ASP A 22 -1.43 7.50 0.88
C ASP A 22 -1.19 8.36 2.13
N GLY A 23 -1.20 9.67 1.93
CA GLY A 23 -0.90 10.65 2.98
C GLY A 23 -1.86 10.60 4.17
N LEU A 24 -3.08 10.11 3.98
CA LEU A 24 -4.15 9.96 4.97
C LEU A 24 -4.42 8.49 5.32
N ARG A 25 -3.44 7.59 5.15
CA ARG A 25 -3.58 6.19 5.58
C ARG A 25 -3.80 6.06 7.09
N PRO A 26 -4.50 5.00 7.54
CA PRO A 26 -4.70 4.74 8.97
C PRO A 26 -3.39 4.35 9.65
N GLY A 27 -3.04 5.07 10.72
CA GLY A 27 -1.92 4.76 11.62
C GLY A 27 -2.32 3.95 12.85
N SER A 28 -3.59 3.59 12.98
CA SER A 28 -4.12 2.69 14.00
C SER A 28 -5.31 1.91 13.45
N ALA A 29 -5.62 0.75 14.04
CA ALA A 29 -6.79 -0.03 13.68
C ALA A 29 -8.11 0.71 13.93
N TRP A 30 -8.12 1.72 14.80
CA TRP A 30 -9.29 2.55 15.09
C TRP A 30 -9.67 3.45 13.90
N ASP A 31 -8.67 3.90 13.14
CA ASP A 31 -8.84 4.84 12.04
C ASP A 31 -9.04 4.14 10.68
N ALA A 32 -9.00 2.80 10.66
CA ALA A 32 -9.10 2.02 9.43
C ALA A 32 -10.45 2.24 8.72
N ASN A 33 -10.38 2.51 7.41
CA ASN A 33 -11.51 2.76 6.52
C ASN A 33 -12.31 4.03 6.88
N ASP A 34 -11.70 5.01 7.53
CA ASP A 34 -12.35 6.27 7.82
C ASP A 34 -12.60 7.13 6.56
N ALA A 35 -13.32 8.23 6.74
CA ALA A 35 -13.68 9.11 5.64
C ALA A 35 -12.46 9.85 5.03
N ALA A 36 -11.39 10.07 5.81
CA ALA A 36 -10.19 10.75 5.33
C ALA A 36 -9.41 9.83 4.37
N GLN A 37 -9.14 8.60 4.79
CA GLN A 37 -8.49 7.58 3.98
C GLN A 37 -9.25 7.33 2.67
N LEU A 38 -10.55 7.04 2.76
CA LEU A 38 -11.35 6.71 1.58
C LEU A 38 -11.58 7.93 0.66
N GLY A 39 -11.61 9.14 1.24
CA GLY A 39 -11.65 10.39 0.48
C GLY A 39 -10.39 10.57 -0.36
N GLU A 40 -9.21 10.36 0.22
CA GLU A 40 -7.93 10.42 -0.52
C GLU A 40 -7.88 9.37 -1.63
N LEU A 41 -8.19 8.09 -1.33
CA LEU A 41 -8.16 7.02 -2.33
C LEU A 41 -8.99 7.36 -3.57
N LYS A 42 -10.17 7.94 -3.39
CA LYS A 42 -11.02 8.37 -4.51
C LYS A 42 -10.36 9.47 -5.34
N THR A 43 -9.73 10.45 -4.68
CA THR A 43 -8.94 11.49 -5.37
C THR A 43 -7.74 10.89 -6.10
N LEU A 44 -7.09 9.85 -5.56
CA LEU A 44 -6.00 9.18 -6.26
C LEU A 44 -6.48 8.55 -7.57
N GLY A 45 -7.68 7.95 -7.59
CA GLY A 45 -8.31 7.44 -8.82
C GLY A 45 -8.53 8.51 -9.89
N GLU A 46 -8.97 9.72 -9.49
CA GLU A 46 -9.08 10.87 -10.40
C GLU A 46 -7.71 11.28 -10.97
N LEU A 47 -6.67 11.33 -10.12
CA LEU A 47 -5.31 11.64 -10.54
C LEU A 47 -4.70 10.57 -11.46
N THR A 48 -5.04 9.30 -11.27
CA THR A 48 -4.65 8.20 -12.16
C THR A 48 -5.15 8.44 -13.58
N GLN A 49 -6.43 8.82 -13.75
CA GLN A 49 -6.97 9.13 -15.07
C GLN A 49 -6.24 10.30 -15.73
N ILE A 50 -5.92 11.34 -14.97
CA ILE A 50 -5.14 12.49 -15.49
C ILE A 50 -3.75 12.02 -15.92
N ALA A 51 -3.02 11.29 -15.08
CA ALA A 51 -1.68 10.79 -15.43
C ALA A 51 -1.71 9.90 -16.69
N TRP A 52 -2.72 9.04 -16.85
CA TRP A 52 -2.89 8.21 -18.04
C TRP A 52 -3.21 9.02 -19.32
N GLN A 53 -3.91 10.16 -19.22
CA GLN A 53 -4.08 11.06 -20.37
C GLN A 53 -2.76 11.66 -20.86
N HIS A 54 -1.76 11.74 -19.98
CA HIS A 54 -0.39 12.16 -20.31
C HIS A 54 0.53 10.96 -20.65
N ASP A 55 0.02 9.73 -20.74
CA ASP A 55 0.80 8.50 -20.94
C ASP A 55 1.84 8.23 -19.83
N VAL A 56 1.58 8.64 -18.59
CA VAL A 56 2.48 8.39 -17.44
C VAL A 56 2.02 7.15 -16.67
N GLN A 57 2.96 6.25 -16.36
CA GLN A 57 2.71 5.03 -15.59
C GLN A 57 2.30 5.37 -14.14
N VAL A 58 1.37 4.61 -13.54
CA VAL A 58 0.83 4.88 -12.20
C VAL A 58 0.70 3.58 -11.40
N MET A 59 1.03 3.65 -10.11
CA MET A 59 0.57 2.75 -9.06
C MET A 59 0.00 3.57 -7.89
N ILE A 60 -0.88 2.96 -7.10
CA ILE A 60 -1.56 3.59 -5.96
C ILE A 60 -0.95 3.08 -4.65
N GLU A 61 -0.61 3.96 -3.72
CA GLU A 61 -0.24 3.54 -2.37
C GLU A 61 -1.48 3.27 -1.51
N GLY A 62 -1.36 2.33 -0.57
CA GLY A 62 -2.46 1.84 0.23
C GLY A 62 -2.10 1.52 1.68
N PRO A 63 -3.11 1.22 2.50
CA PRO A 63 -3.14 1.48 3.93
C PRO A 63 -2.05 0.80 4.77
N GLY A 64 -1.90 1.36 5.98
CA GLY A 64 -0.98 0.92 7.04
C GLY A 64 -1.63 -0.03 8.06
N HIS A 65 -2.51 0.45 8.93
CA HIS A 65 -3.10 -0.35 10.01
C HIS A 65 -4.56 -0.71 9.70
N VAL A 66 -4.85 -1.99 9.46
CA VAL A 66 -6.18 -2.46 9.04
C VAL A 66 -6.49 -3.84 9.65
N PRO A 67 -7.50 -3.94 10.54
CA PRO A 67 -8.01 -5.23 11.01
C PRO A 67 -8.48 -6.13 9.86
N MET A 68 -8.27 -7.44 9.98
CA MET A 68 -8.47 -8.40 8.88
C MET A 68 -9.84 -8.32 8.21
N GLN A 69 -10.91 -8.12 8.98
CA GLN A 69 -12.28 -8.03 8.46
C GLN A 69 -12.52 -6.83 7.53
N LEU A 70 -11.63 -5.84 7.52
CA LEU A 70 -11.71 -4.63 6.69
C LEU A 70 -10.75 -4.66 5.49
N ILE A 71 -9.84 -5.64 5.40
CA ILE A 71 -8.82 -5.70 4.34
C ILE A 71 -9.47 -5.87 2.96
N LYS A 72 -10.47 -6.73 2.83
CA LYS A 72 -11.12 -6.99 1.54
C LYS A 72 -11.82 -5.74 0.98
N GLU A 73 -12.46 -4.95 1.84
CA GLU A 73 -13.09 -3.69 1.44
C GLU A 73 -12.09 -2.70 0.84
N ASN A 74 -10.86 -2.63 1.39
CA ASN A 74 -9.82 -1.76 0.84
C ASN A 74 -9.46 -2.14 -0.60
N MET A 75 -9.26 -3.43 -0.86
CA MET A 75 -8.94 -3.92 -2.21
C MET A 75 -10.11 -3.69 -3.18
N ASP A 76 -11.34 -3.97 -2.75
CA ASP A 76 -12.52 -3.79 -3.62
C ASP A 76 -12.71 -2.33 -4.04
N LYS A 77 -12.50 -1.39 -3.10
CA LYS A 77 -12.57 0.05 -3.39
C LYS A 77 -11.44 0.52 -4.28
N GLU A 78 -10.23 0.03 -4.06
CA GLU A 78 -9.10 0.42 -4.91
C GLU A 78 -9.31 -0.03 -6.36
N LEU A 79 -9.71 -1.28 -6.59
CA LEU A 79 -10.02 -1.79 -7.92
C LEU A 79 -11.11 -0.95 -8.60
N GLU A 80 -12.19 -0.67 -7.87
CA GLU A 80 -13.34 0.10 -8.41
C GLU A 80 -12.96 1.56 -8.71
N TRP A 81 -12.32 2.24 -7.76
CA TRP A 81 -12.12 3.69 -7.82
C TRP A 81 -10.84 4.10 -8.55
N CYS A 82 -9.83 3.22 -8.57
CA CYS A 82 -8.54 3.47 -9.21
C CYS A 82 -8.34 2.68 -10.51
N HIS A 83 -9.42 2.09 -11.04
CA HIS A 83 -9.46 1.49 -12.38
C HIS A 83 -8.46 0.35 -12.56
N GLU A 84 -8.31 -0.48 -11.52
CA GLU A 84 -7.38 -1.61 -11.49
C GLU A 84 -5.90 -1.22 -11.71
N ALA A 85 -5.53 0.03 -11.37
CA ALA A 85 -4.13 0.41 -11.28
C ALA A 85 -3.39 -0.50 -10.27
N PRO A 86 -2.08 -0.74 -10.43
CA PRO A 86 -1.33 -1.54 -9.47
C PRO A 86 -1.40 -0.94 -8.06
N PHE A 87 -1.85 -1.75 -7.08
CA PHE A 87 -1.89 -1.33 -5.68
C PHE A 87 -0.59 -1.67 -4.95
N TYR A 88 -0.10 -0.75 -4.11
CA TYR A 88 1.14 -0.85 -3.34
C TYR A 88 0.88 -0.54 -1.85
N THR A 89 0.94 -1.55 -0.98
CA THR A 89 0.47 -1.39 0.42
C THR A 89 1.60 -1.48 1.45
N LEU A 90 1.44 -0.80 2.59
CA LEU A 90 2.34 -0.91 3.75
C LEU A 90 1.79 -1.91 4.78
N GLY A 91 2.02 -3.21 4.53
CA GLY A 91 1.40 -4.27 5.33
C GLY A 91 0.10 -4.77 4.68
N PRO A 92 -1.08 -4.58 5.29
CA PRO A 92 -1.33 -3.78 6.50
C PRO A 92 -1.09 -4.52 7.82
N LEU A 93 -0.75 -3.78 8.88
CA LEU A 93 -0.71 -4.27 10.26
C LEU A 93 -2.11 -4.64 10.73
N THR A 94 -2.28 -5.89 11.15
CA THR A 94 -3.59 -6.43 11.54
C THR A 94 -3.96 -6.18 13.01
N THR A 95 -3.00 -5.69 13.81
CA THR A 95 -3.18 -5.34 15.22
C THR A 95 -2.06 -4.40 15.67
N ASP A 96 -2.36 -3.54 16.65
CA ASP A 96 -1.44 -2.47 17.11
C ASP A 96 -0.70 -2.83 18.42
N ILE A 97 -0.89 -4.04 18.93
CA ILE A 97 -0.50 -4.39 20.31
C ILE A 97 0.88 -5.05 20.43
N ALA A 98 1.61 -5.20 19.33
CA ALA A 98 2.85 -5.99 19.29
C ALA A 98 4.07 -5.24 18.71
N PRO A 99 4.38 -4.01 19.18
CA PRO A 99 5.58 -3.30 18.74
C PRO A 99 6.83 -4.13 19.02
N GLY A 100 7.74 -4.20 18.05
CA GLY A 100 8.85 -5.18 18.04
C GLY A 100 8.57 -6.42 17.20
N TYR A 101 7.31 -6.68 16.87
CA TYR A 101 6.85 -7.81 16.06
C TYR A 101 5.97 -7.38 14.88
N ASP A 102 6.03 -6.10 14.51
CA ASP A 102 5.14 -5.55 13.49
C ASP A 102 5.31 -6.19 12.11
N HIS A 103 6.53 -6.60 11.75
CA HIS A 103 6.79 -7.45 10.59
C HIS A 103 5.92 -8.72 10.54
N ILE A 104 5.55 -9.30 11.68
CA ILE A 104 4.63 -10.45 11.77
C ILE A 104 3.18 -9.98 11.65
N THR A 105 2.80 -8.95 12.42
CA THR A 105 1.41 -8.42 12.40
C THR A 105 1.00 -7.95 11.00
N SER A 106 1.95 -7.38 10.26
CA SER A 106 1.76 -6.85 8.92
C SER A 106 1.83 -7.93 7.86
N ALA A 107 2.65 -8.98 8.04
CA ALA A 107 2.72 -10.10 7.10
C ALA A 107 1.38 -10.83 6.95
N ILE A 108 0.58 -10.89 8.04
CA ILE A 108 -0.76 -11.47 8.03
C ILE A 108 -1.68 -10.67 7.10
N GLY A 109 -1.64 -9.34 7.17
CA GLY A 109 -2.42 -8.47 6.29
C GLY A 109 -1.88 -8.44 4.87
N ALA A 110 -0.56 -8.38 4.71
CA ALA A 110 0.13 -8.37 3.43
C ALA A 110 -0.16 -9.61 2.59
N ALA A 111 -0.15 -10.80 3.20
CA ALA A 111 -0.52 -12.03 2.53
C ALA A 111 -2.00 -12.03 2.09
N GLN A 112 -2.91 -11.49 2.91
CA GLN A 112 -4.33 -11.39 2.57
C GLN A 112 -4.60 -10.39 1.45
N ILE A 113 -4.08 -9.16 1.57
CA ILE A 113 -4.33 -8.12 0.57
C ILE A 113 -3.59 -8.40 -0.75
N GLY A 114 -2.41 -9.03 -0.67
CA GLY A 114 -1.70 -9.60 -1.81
C GLY A 114 -2.52 -10.68 -2.51
N TRP A 115 -3.13 -11.59 -1.74
CA TRP A 115 -4.04 -12.60 -2.30
C TRP A 115 -5.26 -11.94 -2.98
N TYR A 116 -5.80 -10.87 -2.40
CA TYR A 116 -6.94 -10.16 -2.97
C TYR A 116 -6.63 -9.33 -4.22
N GLY A 117 -5.35 -9.04 -4.50
CA GLY A 117 -4.95 -8.42 -5.76
C GLY A 117 -3.85 -7.36 -5.68
N THR A 118 -3.34 -7.03 -4.48
CA THR A 118 -2.26 -6.03 -4.37
C THR A 118 -1.01 -6.47 -5.15
N ALA A 119 -0.43 -5.55 -5.91
CA ALA A 119 0.67 -5.82 -6.84
C ALA A 119 2.05 -5.73 -6.17
N MET A 120 2.22 -4.85 -5.19
CA MET A 120 3.48 -4.67 -4.46
C MET A 120 3.25 -4.52 -2.97
N LEU A 121 4.13 -5.09 -2.15
CA LEU A 121 4.03 -5.07 -0.69
C LEU A 121 5.25 -4.36 -0.10
N CYS A 122 5.05 -3.20 0.52
CA CYS A 122 6.09 -2.51 1.28
C CYS A 122 6.33 -3.29 2.57
N TYR A 123 7.57 -3.71 2.77
CA TYR A 123 7.94 -4.45 3.96
C TYR A 123 7.85 -3.60 5.24
N VAL A 124 7.64 -4.29 6.36
CA VAL A 124 7.68 -3.73 7.71
C VAL A 124 8.74 -4.49 8.48
N THR A 125 9.54 -3.78 9.28
CA THR A 125 10.62 -4.40 10.06
C THR A 125 10.19 -4.62 11.50
N GLN A 126 10.98 -5.39 12.27
CA GLN A 126 10.80 -5.48 13.72
C GLN A 126 11.03 -4.14 14.47
N LYS A 127 11.62 -3.14 13.82
CA LYS A 127 11.86 -1.81 14.41
C LYS A 127 10.79 -0.79 14.07
N GLU A 128 9.77 -1.18 13.32
CA GLU A 128 8.60 -0.33 13.10
C GLU A 128 8.07 0.18 14.44
N HIS A 129 7.69 1.45 14.47
CA HIS A 129 7.27 2.18 15.69
C HIS A 129 8.30 2.32 16.82
N LEU A 130 9.53 1.80 16.66
CA LEU A 130 10.54 1.76 17.72
C LEU A 130 11.85 2.49 17.36
N GLY A 131 12.22 2.56 16.08
CA GLY A 131 13.41 3.28 15.64
C GLY A 131 13.92 2.87 14.27
N LEU A 132 15.13 3.31 13.92
CA LEU A 132 15.73 2.95 12.64
C LEU A 132 16.17 1.48 12.61
N PRO A 133 15.85 0.72 11.55
CA PRO A 133 16.27 -0.66 11.42
C PRO A 133 17.77 -0.78 11.15
N ASN A 134 18.41 -1.78 11.75
CA ASN A 134 19.75 -2.22 11.40
C ASN A 134 19.73 -3.25 10.27
N LYS A 135 20.91 -3.71 9.83
CA LYS A 135 21.07 -4.70 8.75
C LYS A 135 20.26 -5.99 8.95
N ASN A 136 20.21 -6.52 10.17
CA ASN A 136 19.46 -7.74 10.48
C ASN A 136 17.96 -7.49 10.45
N ASP A 137 17.50 -6.35 10.98
CA ASP A 137 16.10 -5.95 10.97
C ASP A 137 15.57 -5.82 9.53
N VAL A 138 16.39 -5.23 8.64
CA VAL A 138 16.09 -5.14 7.20
C VAL A 138 16.00 -6.53 6.57
N LYS A 139 16.99 -7.41 6.82
CA LYS A 139 16.97 -8.77 6.27
C LYS A 139 15.72 -9.54 6.72
N GLU A 140 15.36 -9.46 7.99
CA GLU A 140 14.20 -10.15 8.53
C GLU A 140 12.93 -9.67 7.82
N GLY A 141 12.70 -8.36 7.75
CA GLY A 141 11.55 -7.80 7.05
C GLY A 141 11.47 -8.26 5.58
N ILE A 142 12.60 -8.29 4.86
CA ILE A 142 12.64 -8.75 3.45
C ILE A 142 12.22 -10.22 3.35
N ILE A 143 12.77 -11.10 4.21
CA ILE A 143 12.43 -12.52 4.18
C ILE A 143 10.97 -12.74 4.55
N THR A 144 10.48 -12.05 5.58
CA THR A 144 9.08 -12.11 6.00
C THR A 144 8.14 -11.73 4.85
N TYR A 145 8.41 -10.64 4.14
CA TYR A 145 7.55 -10.19 3.03
C TYR A 145 7.71 -11.02 1.77
N LYS A 146 8.89 -11.61 1.52
CA LYS A 146 9.05 -12.61 0.46
C LYS A 146 8.14 -13.82 0.69
N LEU A 147 7.99 -14.26 1.94
CA LEU A 147 7.11 -15.36 2.31
C LEU A 147 5.63 -14.96 2.20
N ALA A 148 5.26 -13.75 2.65
CA ALA A 148 3.90 -13.23 2.52
C ALA A 148 3.48 -13.09 1.05
N ALA A 149 4.35 -12.53 0.21
CA ALA A 149 4.13 -12.43 -1.24
C ALA A 149 3.96 -13.82 -1.88
N HIS A 150 4.85 -14.76 -1.56
CA HIS A 150 4.72 -16.11 -2.11
C HIS A 150 3.47 -16.85 -1.61
N ALA A 151 3.04 -16.63 -0.36
CA ALA A 151 1.78 -17.17 0.14
C ALA A 151 0.57 -16.59 -0.61
N ALA A 152 0.60 -15.30 -0.93
CA ALA A 152 -0.39 -14.67 -1.80
C ALA A 152 -0.37 -15.25 -3.22
N ASP A 153 0.81 -15.48 -3.82
CA ASP A 153 0.95 -16.14 -5.11
C ASP A 153 0.28 -17.53 -5.10
N LEU A 154 0.61 -18.36 -4.10
CA LEU A 154 0.01 -19.70 -3.95
C LEU A 154 -1.52 -19.66 -3.79
N ALA A 155 -2.04 -18.65 -3.10
CA ALA A 155 -3.47 -18.48 -2.91
C ALA A 155 -4.21 -18.00 -4.18
N LYS A 156 -3.49 -17.38 -5.13
CA LYS A 156 -4.00 -16.95 -6.44
C LYS A 156 -4.01 -18.08 -7.49
N GLY A 157 -3.25 -19.16 -7.25
CA GLY A 157 -3.13 -20.33 -8.13
C GLY A 157 -2.00 -20.20 -9.14
#